data_AF-A0A4R3NCI4-F1
#
_entry.id   AF-A0A4R3NCI4-F1
#
_cell.length_a   1.000
_cell.length_b   1.000
_cell.length_c   1.000
_cell.angle_alpha   90.00
_cell.angle_beta   90.00
_cell.angle_gamma   90.00
#
_symmetry.space_group_name_H-M   'P 1'
#
loop_
_entity.id
_entity.type
_entity.pdbx_description
1 polymer ?
#
loop_
_entity_poly.entity_id
_entity_poly.type
_entity_poly.pdbx_seq_one_letter_code
_entity_poly.pdbx_strand_id
1 'polypeptide(L)'
;MVTGNIIFPLWALLFLHPLFLLVMLMGNLIIDSAVALVFSKLTNIQMERNTFIRLILSIWVAGFLADLAAFAWLFLMAMGFDFVDVYWIYTSIFSIITFFSAIILAAVTIYLIDKKMALKAGFVDHQAKSFAFIMAVVTAPYLMLIPTPIFL
;
A
#
# COMPACT_ATOMS: atom_id res chain seq x y z
N MET A 1 -14.74 6.99 -34.93
CA MET A 1 -14.52 5.84 -34.03
C MET A 1 -13.08 5.91 -33.57
N VAL A 2 -12.83 6.50 -32.41
CA VAL A 2 -11.50 6.46 -31.79
C VAL A 2 -11.39 5.04 -31.23
N THR A 3 -10.61 4.18 -31.87
CA THR A 3 -10.21 2.89 -31.30
C THR A 3 -9.40 3.20 -30.05
N GLY A 4 -10.09 3.15 -28.91
CA GLY A 4 -9.55 3.50 -27.62
C GLY A 4 -8.51 2.47 -27.17
N ASN A 5 -7.24 2.87 -27.19
CA ASN A 5 -6.28 2.32 -26.26
C ASN A 5 -6.56 3.01 -24.92
N ILE A 6 -7.43 2.42 -24.09
CA ILE A 6 -7.47 2.76 -22.67
C ILE A 6 -6.17 2.21 -22.09
N ILE A 7 -5.12 3.03 -22.17
CA ILE A 7 -3.88 2.79 -21.47
C ILE A 7 -4.22 2.96 -19.99
N PHE A 8 -3.87 1.98 -19.16
CA PHE A 8 -4.00 2.08 -17.71
C PHE A 8 -2.61 2.38 -17.12
N PRO A 9 -2.51 3.18 -16.05
CA PRO A 9 -1.26 3.32 -15.33
C PRO A 9 -0.77 1.96 -14.81
N LEU A 10 0.55 1.76 -14.66
CA LEU A 10 1.12 0.48 -14.16
C LEU A 10 0.50 0.07 -12.83
N TRP A 11 0.31 1.02 -11.91
CA TRP A 11 -0.33 0.74 -10.63
C TRP A 11 -1.77 0.23 -10.81
N ALA A 12 -2.53 0.72 -11.79
CA ALA A 12 -3.86 0.20 -12.11
C ALA A 12 -3.79 -1.19 -12.79
N LEU A 13 -2.78 -1.44 -13.63
CA LEU A 13 -2.54 -2.77 -14.22
C LEU A 13 -2.26 -3.84 -13.15
N LEU A 14 -1.58 -3.47 -12.06
CA LEU A 14 -1.38 -4.36 -10.91
C LEU A 14 -2.70 -4.83 -10.28
N PHE A 15 -3.76 -4.01 -10.31
CA PHE A 15 -5.07 -4.37 -9.76
C PHE A 15 -5.99 -5.07 -10.77
N LEU A 16 -5.91 -4.70 -12.05
CA LEU A 16 -6.87 -5.13 -13.06
C LEU A 16 -6.49 -6.44 -13.76
N HIS A 17 -5.21 -6.80 -13.78
CA HIS A 17 -4.74 -8.01 -14.47
C HIS A 17 -4.41 -9.15 -13.47
N PRO A 18 -5.01 -10.36 -13.61
CA PRO A 18 -4.87 -11.43 -12.61
C PRO A 18 -3.43 -11.83 -12.27
N LEU A 19 -2.54 -11.89 -13.27
CA LEU A 19 -1.12 -12.23 -13.04
C LEU A 19 -0.40 -11.14 -12.24
N PHE A 20 -0.61 -9.87 -12.55
CA PHE A 20 0.05 -8.77 -11.85
C PHE A 20 -0.52 -8.58 -10.43
N LEU A 21 -1.82 -8.83 -10.26
CA LEU A 21 -2.47 -8.87 -8.95
C LEU A 21 -1.85 -9.95 -8.07
N LEU A 22 -1.61 -11.14 -8.61
CA LEU A 22 -0.93 -12.22 -7.89
C LEU A 22 0.49 -11.82 -7.47
N VAL A 23 1.26 -11.20 -8.39
CA VAL A 23 2.61 -10.70 -8.10
C VAL A 23 2.59 -9.67 -6.97
N MET A 24 1.65 -8.71 -7.01
CA MET A 24 1.51 -7.69 -5.98
C MET A 24 1.12 -8.30 -4.62
N LEU A 25 0.14 -9.20 -4.60
CA LEU A 25 -0.29 -9.90 -3.38
C LEU A 25 0.85 -10.69 -2.73
N MET A 26 1.61 -11.45 -3.53
CA MET A 26 2.74 -12.24 -3.05
C MET A 26 3.93 -11.37 -2.65
N GLY A 27 4.22 -10.32 -3.42
CA GLY A 27 5.26 -9.35 -3.11
C GLY A 27 5.02 -8.66 -1.77
N ASN A 28 3.81 -8.14 -1.55
CA ASN A 28 3.44 -7.51 -0.27
C ASN A 28 3.53 -8.51 0.88
N LEU A 29 3.02 -9.75 0.72
CA LEU A 29 3.12 -10.76 1.79
C LEU A 29 4.56 -11.04 2.21
N ILE A 30 5.48 -11.10 1.25
CA ILE A 30 6.91 -11.31 1.52
C ILE A 30 7.49 -10.12 2.29
N ILE A 31 7.22 -8.90 1.84
CA ILE A 31 7.71 -7.68 2.48
C ILE A 31 7.13 -7.55 3.91
N ASP A 32 5.82 -7.68 4.06
CA ASP A 32 5.13 -7.59 5.36
C ASP A 32 5.68 -8.62 6.36
N SER A 33 5.86 -9.85 5.90
CA SER A 33 6.45 -10.92 6.71
C SER A 33 7.89 -10.60 7.12
N ALA A 34 8.71 -10.10 6.18
CA ALA A 34 10.09 -9.76 6.44
C ALA A 34 10.22 -8.62 7.46
N VAL A 35 9.45 -7.54 7.28
CA VAL A 35 9.43 -6.40 8.19
C VAL A 35 8.97 -6.82 9.58
N ALA A 36 7.88 -7.61 9.68
CA ALA A 36 7.38 -8.08 10.96
C ALA A 36 8.36 -9.02 11.69
N LEU A 37 9.03 -9.91 10.96
CA LEU A 37 10.07 -10.80 11.50
C LEU A 37 11.27 -10.00 12.02
N VAL A 38 11.77 -9.05 11.23
CA VAL A 38 12.91 -8.21 11.61
C VAL A 38 12.54 -7.38 12.85
N PHE A 39 11.37 -6.75 12.87
CA PHE A 39 10.91 -5.98 14.02
C PHE A 39 10.82 -6.84 15.29
N SER A 40 10.20 -8.02 15.20
CA SER A 40 10.06 -8.93 16.35
C SER A 40 11.41 -9.38 16.89
N LYS A 41 12.39 -9.65 16.02
CA LYS A 41 13.76 -10.04 16.41
C LYS A 41 14.51 -8.89 17.08
N LEU A 42 14.43 -7.67 16.54
CA LEU A 42 15.12 -6.51 17.11
C LEU A 42 14.53 -6.06 18.46
N THR A 43 13.25 -6.34 18.70
CA THR A 43 12.55 -5.95 19.92
C THR A 43 12.41 -7.07 20.95
N ASN A 44 12.94 -8.26 20.66
CA ASN A 44 12.85 -9.47 21.51
C ASN A 44 11.41 -9.82 21.93
N ILE A 45 10.43 -9.49 21.10
CA ILE A 45 9.03 -9.83 21.36
C ILE A 45 8.86 -11.33 21.10
N GLN A 46 8.52 -12.07 22.15
CA GLN A 46 8.18 -13.48 22.05
C GLN A 46 6.68 -13.63 21.81
N MET A 47 6.32 -14.31 20.73
CA MET A 47 4.93 -14.61 20.39
C MET A 47 4.78 -16.08 20.04
N GLU A 48 3.60 -16.62 20.35
CA GLU A 48 3.20 -17.93 19.87
C GLU A 48 3.05 -17.93 18.35
N ARG A 49 3.45 -19.03 17.69
CA ARG A 49 3.57 -19.11 16.23
C ARG A 49 2.26 -18.77 15.51
N ASN A 50 1.13 -19.30 15.97
CA ASN A 50 -0.16 -19.05 15.34
C ASN A 50 -0.64 -17.60 15.54
N THR A 51 -0.24 -16.96 16.64
CA THR A 51 -0.49 -15.54 16.87
C THR A 51 0.33 -14.68 15.90
N PHE A 52 1.60 -15.04 15.69
CA PHE A 52 2.45 -14.36 14.72
C PHE A 52 1.96 -14.51 13.27
N ILE A 53 1.55 -15.70 12.87
CA ILE A 53 0.96 -15.94 11.54
C ILE A 53 -0.33 -15.13 11.37
N ARG A 54 -1.20 -15.08 12.39
CA ARG A 54 -2.42 -14.26 12.35
C ARG A 54 -2.11 -12.77 12.25
N LEU A 55 -1.07 -12.29 12.93
CA LEU A 55 -0.60 -10.92 12.79
C LEU A 55 -0.18 -10.65 11.34
N ILE A 56 0.70 -11.48 10.76
CA ILE A 56 1.16 -11.35 9.36
C ILE A 56 -0.01 -11.34 8.38
N LEU A 57 -0.95 -12.27 8.51
CA LEU A 57 -2.11 -12.31 7.61
C LEU A 57 -3.00 -11.07 7.76
N SER A 58 -3.12 -10.54 8.98
CA SER A 58 -3.93 -9.35 9.24
C SER A 58 -3.30 -8.09 8.66
N ILE A 59 -1.98 -7.90 8.85
CA ILE A 59 -1.25 -6.76 8.27
C ILE A 59 -1.20 -6.84 6.75
N TRP A 60 -1.06 -8.04 6.17
CA TRP A 60 -1.08 -8.24 4.73
C TRP A 60 -2.41 -7.88 4.09
N VAL A 61 -3.52 -8.33 4.68
CA VAL A 61 -4.87 -7.93 4.24
C VAL A 61 -5.08 -6.43 4.43
N ALA A 62 -4.59 -5.85 5.52
CA ALA A 62 -4.68 -4.42 5.79
C ALA A 62 -3.92 -3.59 4.74
N GLY A 63 -2.69 -3.98 4.40
CA GLY A 63 -1.88 -3.36 3.35
C GLY A 63 -2.59 -3.40 2.00
N PHE A 64 -3.12 -4.57 1.62
CA PHE A 64 -3.87 -4.70 0.38
C PHE A 64 -5.12 -3.80 0.33
N LEU A 65 -5.88 -3.71 1.43
CA LEU A 65 -7.03 -2.81 1.52
C LEU A 65 -6.62 -1.33 1.47
N ALA A 66 -5.49 -0.98 2.06
CA ALA A 66 -4.94 0.38 2.00
C ALA A 66 -4.52 0.76 0.57
N ASP A 67 -3.89 -0.17 -0.15
CA ASP A 67 -3.52 0.04 -1.55
C ASP A 67 -4.76 0.19 -2.44
N LEU A 68 -5.82 -0.60 -2.20
CA LEU A 68 -7.12 -0.43 -2.87
C LEU A 68 -7.75 0.93 -2.58
N ALA A 69 -7.65 1.43 -1.34
CA ALA A 69 -8.17 2.76 -0.99
C ALA A 69 -7.40 3.88 -1.72
N ALA A 70 -6.07 3.77 -1.82
CA ALA A 70 -5.25 4.69 -2.60
C ALA A 70 -5.55 4.62 -4.10
N PHE A 71 -5.72 3.41 -4.65
CA PHE A 71 -6.16 3.21 -6.03
C PHE A 71 -7.51 3.89 -6.29
N ALA A 72 -8.50 3.66 -5.43
CA ALA A 72 -9.83 4.24 -5.56
C ALA A 72 -9.78 5.76 -5.47
N TRP A 73 -8.94 6.32 -4.59
CA TRP A 73 -8.72 7.75 -4.47
C TRP A 73 -8.17 8.37 -5.76
N LEU A 74 -7.10 7.79 -6.32
CA LEU A 74 -6.53 8.25 -7.59
C LEU A 74 -7.56 8.17 -8.73
N PHE A 75 -8.32 7.08 -8.79
CA PHE A 75 -9.35 6.88 -9.80
C PHE A 75 -10.46 7.93 -9.70
N LEU A 76 -10.96 8.21 -8.50
CA LEU A 76 -11.97 9.26 -8.28
C LEU A 76 -11.45 10.65 -8.65
N MET A 77 -10.18 10.96 -8.34
CA MET A 77 -9.59 12.24 -8.72
C MET A 77 -9.45 12.40 -10.24
N ALA A 78 -9.06 11.34 -10.95
CA ALA A 78 -9.04 11.33 -12.41
C ALA A 78 -10.42 11.58 -13.04
N MET A 79 -11.49 11.03 -12.43
CA MET A 79 -12.85 11.21 -12.94
C MET A 79 -13.44 12.59 -12.61
N GLY A 80 -13.01 13.20 -11.50
CA GLY A 80 -13.56 14.46 -11.01
C GLY A 80 -12.85 15.71 -11.51
N PHE A 81 -11.59 15.58 -11.96
CA PHE A 81 -10.72 16.72 -12.24
C PHE A 81 -9.84 16.50 -13.47
N ASP A 82 -10.15 17.18 -14.58
CA ASP A 82 -9.41 17.07 -15.84
C ASP A 82 -7.94 17.55 -15.77
N PHE A 83 -7.59 18.33 -14.75
CA PHE A 83 -6.23 18.82 -14.53
C PHE A 83 -5.36 17.84 -13.72
N VAL A 84 -5.92 16.73 -13.23
CA VAL A 84 -5.18 15.67 -12.53
C VAL A 84 -4.79 14.61 -13.54
N ASP A 85 -3.50 14.52 -13.80
CA ASP A 85 -2.94 13.44 -14.61
C ASP A 85 -2.56 12.27 -13.70
N VAL A 86 -3.24 11.14 -13.91
CA VAL A 86 -3.03 9.90 -13.16
C VAL A 86 -2.06 8.92 -13.83
N TYR A 87 -1.57 9.25 -15.03
CA TYR A 87 -0.55 8.50 -15.76
C TYR A 87 0.85 9.05 -15.50
N TRP A 88 0.93 10.36 -15.33
CA TRP A 88 2.16 11.09 -15.09
C TRP A 88 2.03 12.00 -13.87
N ILE A 89 2.56 11.52 -12.74
CA ILE A 89 2.60 12.27 -11.48
C ILE A 89 3.29 13.65 -11.64
N TYR A 90 4.30 13.79 -12.50
CA TYR A 90 5.15 14.98 -12.59
C TYR A 90 4.67 16.06 -13.59
N THR A 91 3.48 15.91 -14.19
CA THR A 91 2.97 16.90 -15.16
C THR A 91 2.46 18.18 -14.51
N SER A 92 1.89 18.08 -13.32
CA SER A 92 1.36 19.23 -12.61
C SER A 92 1.51 19.10 -11.10
N ILE A 93 1.52 20.23 -10.39
CA ILE A 93 1.51 20.25 -8.93
C ILE A 93 0.26 19.55 -8.35
N PHE A 94 -0.87 19.59 -9.07
CA PHE A 94 -2.10 18.92 -8.67
C PHE A 94 -1.99 17.40 -8.75
N SER A 95 -1.36 16.88 -9.80
CA SER A 95 -1.04 15.45 -9.93
C SER A 95 -0.14 15.01 -8.78
N ILE A 96 0.95 15.73 -8.52
CA ILE A 96 1.87 15.46 -7.41
C ILE A 96 1.11 15.38 -6.09
N ILE A 97 0.33 16.42 -5.74
CA ILE A 97 -0.47 16.46 -4.50
C ILE A 97 -1.42 15.26 -4.42
N THR A 98 -2.06 14.91 -5.53
CA THR A 98 -3.01 13.80 -5.59
C THR A 98 -2.34 12.45 -5.30
N PHE A 99 -1.20 12.17 -5.92
CA PHE A 99 -0.42 10.95 -5.64
C PHE A 99 0.09 10.88 -4.20
N PHE A 100 0.65 11.97 -3.69
CA PHE A 100 1.09 12.00 -2.28
C PHE A 100 -0.09 11.84 -1.32
N SER A 101 -1.25 12.43 -1.60
CA SER A 101 -2.45 12.25 -0.78
C SER A 101 -2.95 10.80 -0.78
N ALA A 102 -2.84 10.09 -1.91
CA ALA A 102 -3.17 8.66 -2.00
C ALA A 102 -2.23 7.82 -1.13
N ILE A 103 -0.92 8.08 -1.20
CA ILE A 103 0.09 7.36 -0.41
C ILE A 103 -0.06 7.66 1.08
N ILE A 104 -0.33 8.91 1.45
CA ILE A 104 -0.61 9.30 2.85
C ILE A 104 -1.87 8.58 3.34
N LEU A 105 -2.93 8.52 2.53
CA LEU A 105 -4.16 7.79 2.87
C LEU A 105 -3.88 6.31 3.14
N ALA A 106 -3.09 5.66 2.28
CA ALA A 106 -2.68 4.27 2.49
C ALA A 106 -1.84 4.12 3.77
N ALA A 107 -0.79 4.94 3.94
CA ALA A 107 0.10 4.88 5.10
C ALA A 107 -0.65 5.09 6.42
N VAL A 108 -1.59 6.05 6.48
CA VAL A 108 -2.44 6.27 7.66
C VAL A 108 -3.34 5.06 7.92
N THR A 109 -3.90 4.46 6.87
CA THR A 109 -4.77 3.28 6.98
C THR A 109 -3.98 2.08 7.53
N ILE A 110 -2.79 1.82 6.97
CA ILE A 110 -1.86 0.79 7.45
C ILE A 110 -1.52 1.03 8.91
N TYR A 111 -1.10 2.26 9.27
CA TYR A 111 -0.73 2.59 10.65
C TYR A 111 -1.86 2.29 11.65
N LEU A 112 -3.09 2.70 11.34
CA LEU A 112 -4.23 2.53 12.24
C LEU A 112 -4.59 1.05 12.43
N ILE A 113 -4.60 0.28 11.35
CA ILE A 113 -4.97 -1.14 11.39
C ILE A 113 -3.85 -1.96 12.04
N ASP A 114 -2.60 -1.77 11.62
CA ASP A 114 -1.46 -2.54 12.12
C ASP A 114 -1.19 -2.28 13.58
N LYS A 115 -1.37 -1.04 14.06
CA LYS A 115 -1.30 -0.74 15.49
C LYS A 115 -2.34 -1.55 16.27
N LYS A 116 -3.58 -1.59 15.78
CA LYS A 116 -4.66 -2.35 16.40
C LYS A 116 -4.37 -3.84 16.38
N MET A 117 -3.80 -4.37 15.31
CA MET A 117 -3.46 -5.79 15.19
C MET A 117 -2.27 -6.17 16.08
N ALA A 118 -1.24 -5.33 16.15
CA ALA A 118 -0.09 -5.52 17.02
C ALA A 118 -0.49 -5.52 18.51
N LEU A 119 -1.37 -4.60 18.93
CA LEU A 119 -1.93 -4.60 20.28
C LEU A 119 -2.67 -5.91 20.59
N LYS A 120 -3.48 -6.41 19.65
CA LYS A 120 -4.17 -7.71 19.78
C LYS A 120 -3.22 -8.90 19.82
N ALA A 121 -2.05 -8.79 19.19
CA ALA A 121 -1.00 -9.80 19.20
C ALA A 121 -0.15 -9.78 20.49
N GLY A 122 -0.41 -8.84 21.41
CA GLY A 122 0.25 -8.75 22.72
C GLY A 122 1.37 -7.72 22.80
N PHE A 123 1.54 -6.85 21.81
CA PHE A 123 2.53 -5.77 21.86
C PHE A 123 2.11 -4.74 22.90
N VAL A 124 3.09 -4.19 23.62
CA VAL A 124 2.87 -3.00 24.47
C VAL A 124 2.63 -1.78 23.57
N ASP A 125 1.87 -0.77 24.03
CA ASP A 125 1.47 0.39 23.20
C ASP A 125 2.64 1.07 22.46
N HIS A 126 3.79 1.28 23.12
CA HIS A 126 4.97 1.82 22.47
C HIS A 126 5.49 0.92 21.33
N GLN A 127 5.55 -0.40 21.55
CA GLN A 127 5.98 -1.35 20.53
C GLN A 127 4.98 -1.40 19.37
N ALA A 128 3.67 -1.38 19.65
CA ALA A 128 2.63 -1.38 18.62
C ALA A 128 2.68 -0.10 17.76
N LYS A 129 2.92 1.07 18.37
CA LYS A 129 3.09 2.34 17.64
C LYS A 129 4.32 2.30 16.74
N SER A 130 5.46 1.85 17.26
CA SER A 130 6.71 1.76 16.49
C SER A 130 6.60 0.74 15.36
N PHE A 131 5.99 -0.42 15.64
CA PHE A 131 5.71 -1.45 14.64
C PHE A 131 4.84 -0.89 13.51
N ALA A 132 3.69 -0.31 13.84
CA ALA A 132 2.76 0.23 12.87
C ALA A 132 3.35 1.39 12.06
N PHE A 133 4.19 2.22 12.68
CA PHE A 133 4.88 3.29 11.97
C PHE A 133 5.88 2.74 10.95
N ILE A 134 6.69 1.75 11.35
CA ILE A 134 7.63 1.10 10.43
C ILE A 134 6.89 0.41 9.29
N MET A 135 5.81 -0.31 9.58
CA MET A 135 4.96 -0.91 8.56
C MET A 135 4.44 0.16 7.59
N ALA A 136 3.76 1.20 8.10
CA ALA A 136 3.21 2.28 7.27
C ALA A 136 4.26 3.01 6.41
N VAL A 137 5.51 3.12 6.88
CA VAL A 137 6.58 3.74 6.09
C VAL A 137 7.20 2.77 5.10
N VAL A 138 7.36 1.49 5.42
CA VAL A 138 8.03 0.54 4.52
C VAL A 138 7.09 0.01 3.45
N THR A 139 5.80 -0.17 3.77
CA THR A 139 4.85 -0.90 2.94
C THR A 139 3.84 0.00 2.22
N ALA A 140 3.98 1.33 2.36
CA ALA A 140 3.18 2.26 1.56
C ALA A 140 3.39 2.01 0.04
N PRO A 141 2.39 2.28 -0.80
CA PRO A 141 2.42 1.95 -2.22
C PRO A 141 3.29 2.94 -3.04
N TYR A 142 4.59 3.00 -2.76
CA TYR A 142 5.52 3.90 -3.45
C TYR A 142 5.64 3.63 -4.95
N LEU A 143 5.25 2.45 -5.42
CA LEU A 143 5.15 2.15 -6.85
C LEU A 143 4.21 3.12 -7.59
N MET A 144 3.26 3.76 -6.90
CA MET A 144 2.41 4.81 -7.47
C MET A 144 3.22 6.06 -7.88
N LEU A 145 4.40 6.29 -7.32
CA LEU A 145 5.27 7.42 -7.70
C LEU A 145 6.05 7.17 -9.00
N ILE A 146 6.04 5.94 -9.52
CA ILE A 146 6.70 5.62 -10.78
C ILE A 146 5.77 6.08 -11.91
N PRO A 147 6.16 7.12 -12.68
CA PRO A 147 5.38 7.55 -13.81
C PRO A 147 5.38 6.42 -14.83
N THR A 148 4.27 6.27 -15.55
CA THR A 148 4.15 5.24 -16.57
C THR A 148 4.04 5.90 -17.92
N PRO A 149 5.20 6.26 -18.53
CA PRO A 149 5.24 6.65 -19.92
C PRO A 149 5.00 5.40 -20.75
N ILE A 150 3.74 5.08 -21.02
CA ILE A 150 3.46 4.06 -22.02
C ILE A 150 3.60 4.78 -23.37
N PHE A 151 4.81 4.70 -23.93
CA PHE A 151 5.01 4.82 -25.37
C PHE A 151 4.54 3.50 -25.98
N LEU A 152 3.30 3.47 -26.49
CA LEU A 152 2.82 2.47 -27.44
C LEU A 152 2.06 3.19 -28.56
#